data_AF-A0A2N9Y6C2-F1
#
_entry.id   AF-A0A2N9Y6C2-F1
#
_cell.length_a   1.000
_cell.length_b   1.000
_cell.length_c   1.000
_cell.angle_alpha   90.00
_cell.angle_beta   90.00
_cell.angle_gamma   90.00
#
_symmetry.space_group_name_H-M   'P 1'
#
loop_
_entity.id
_entity.type
_entity.pdbx_description
1 polymer ?
#
loop_
_entity_poly.entity_id
_entity_poly.type
_entity_poly.pdbx_seq_one_letter_code
_entity_poly.pdbx_strand_id
1 'polypeptide(L)'
;GDVSAHSTDAINGGQFFALSSSASTGLSSLLTTVSSTVFENVSPHISSISASLSTGYRGISESVSGLASTSQSIQEQVDKLKKNTITWNDEQGGFDAGQTNGMTRDGSTPYRKIVNLANGDEGADSHEAINGSQLYRVNSELTAGLNSLSTSTSTAISTSLGGTDLGSMSTSIANLNANALLWNGTVYNAARGSIEGQIITGVKGGNIVAGSLDAVNGGQLWDVTKSISSLSSSVSTVVTGGLPAGTISDDALSSLSTAISKRTESQLSSITAGLGKPSGYNPSTGQITPPKYETTTPTGNIVTADNVADALQNIQDYGTKYAKSNSAKAASIAQGVDSVAIGGASMASGTSAVAIGDSASASSANGVALGSQAKVTQSGGVALGSGSVANTAAGKEGYIPVTATQQQAEAIRATKSTEGAVSVGDASKGVYRQITGVAAGTADTDAVNVAQLKGVNNQITNINKYVNQVNDRVQRTERRAYSGTALAMALSGAYLPSLNAGEQAVGVGVGTYRGYTAVGANYKAMSNSGNIGWGAGVSTTGKEVGFNAGVGFKWGHN
;
A
#
# COMPACT_ATOMS: atom_id res chain seq x y z
N GLY A 1 22.98 195.00 125.46
CA GLY A 1 22.32 195.60 126.61
C GLY A 1 21.94 194.45 127.48
N ASP A 2 21.99 194.70 128.78
CA ASP A 2 21.37 193.94 129.86
C ASP A 2 21.48 192.40 129.86
N VAL A 3 21.31 191.65 128.77
CA VAL A 3 21.10 190.20 128.76
C VAL A 3 19.64 189.93 129.08
N SER A 4 18.86 189.65 128.05
CA SER A 4 17.46 189.29 128.20
C SER A 4 16.96 188.51 126.98
N ALA A 5 15.76 187.93 127.12
CA ALA A 5 15.22 186.97 126.17
C ALA A 5 15.00 187.51 124.74
N HIS A 6 14.82 188.83 124.52
CA HIS A 6 14.44 189.39 123.21
C HIS A 6 15.20 190.67 122.81
N SER A 7 16.17 191.11 123.61
CA SER A 7 16.93 192.34 123.30
C SER A 7 17.96 192.08 122.20
N THR A 8 17.97 192.97 121.22
CA THR A 8 18.95 193.00 120.14
C THR A 8 20.17 193.88 120.46
N ASP A 9 20.26 194.46 121.67
CA ASP A 9 21.39 195.30 122.08
C ASP A 9 22.64 194.46 122.41
N ALA A 10 23.84 194.91 122.04
CA ALA A 10 25.12 194.26 122.40
C ALA A 10 25.57 194.49 123.85
N ILE A 11 26.28 193.53 124.49
CA ILE A 11 26.44 193.41 125.98
C ILE A 11 27.90 193.33 126.53
N ASN A 12 28.09 193.37 127.90
CA ASN A 12 29.37 193.51 128.70
C ASN A 12 29.63 192.49 129.88
N GLY A 13 30.72 192.64 130.69
CA GLY A 13 31.41 191.55 131.44
C GLY A 13 31.17 191.22 132.95
N GLY A 14 30.72 192.10 133.86
CA GLY A 14 30.52 191.72 135.30
C GLY A 14 29.34 190.75 135.51
N GLN A 15 28.42 190.83 134.56
CA GLN A 15 27.35 189.87 134.37
C GLN A 15 27.89 188.44 134.10
N PHE A 16 29.13 188.24 133.63
CA PHE A 16 29.69 186.92 133.29
C PHE A 16 30.26 186.16 134.50
N PHE A 17 30.88 186.87 135.45
CA PHE A 17 31.61 186.22 136.54
C PHE A 17 30.68 185.51 137.51
N ALA A 18 29.62 186.19 137.94
CA ALA A 18 28.65 185.58 138.85
C ALA A 18 27.95 184.36 138.20
N LEU A 19 27.63 184.42 136.90
CA LEU A 19 27.14 183.30 136.07
C LEU A 19 28.11 182.09 136.07
N SER A 20 29.42 182.35 136.19
CA SER A 20 30.46 181.31 136.23
C SER A 20 30.56 180.60 137.58
N SER A 21 30.59 181.34 138.71
CA SER A 21 30.86 180.72 140.01
C SER A 21 29.83 179.67 140.42
N SER A 22 28.54 179.97 140.29
CA SER A 22 27.50 178.99 140.69
C SER A 22 27.36 177.85 139.69
N ALA A 23 27.69 178.10 138.41
CA ALA A 23 27.84 177.03 137.43
C ALA A 23 28.88 175.99 137.90
N SER A 24 29.92 176.40 138.66
CA SER A 24 30.93 175.47 139.21
C SER A 24 30.36 174.56 140.29
N THR A 25 29.67 175.11 141.28
CA THR A 25 29.18 174.33 142.42
C THR A 25 28.09 173.36 141.98
N GLY A 26 27.23 173.80 141.05
CA GLY A 26 26.24 172.95 140.40
C GLY A 26 26.89 171.80 139.63
N LEU A 27 28.00 172.06 138.93
CA LEU A 27 28.69 171.02 138.18
C LEU A 27 29.33 169.96 139.10
N SER A 28 29.89 170.33 140.26
CA SER A 28 30.46 169.36 141.21
C SER A 28 29.42 168.48 141.89
N SER A 29 28.27 169.06 142.26
CA SER A 29 27.16 168.28 142.80
C SER A 29 26.64 167.29 141.76
N LEU A 30 26.44 167.75 140.52
CA LEU A 30 26.03 166.88 139.42
C LEU A 30 27.03 165.74 139.21
N LEU A 31 28.34 166.02 139.29
CA LEU A 31 29.37 164.99 139.17
C LEU A 31 29.29 163.95 140.28
N THR A 32 28.98 164.36 141.52
CA THR A 32 28.85 163.44 142.66
C THR A 32 27.62 162.55 142.51
N THR A 33 26.48 163.12 142.11
CA THR A 33 25.26 162.34 141.84
C THR A 33 25.44 161.41 140.64
N VAL A 34 26.12 161.85 139.58
CA VAL A 34 26.44 160.99 138.43
C VAL A 34 27.35 159.84 138.87
N SER A 35 28.34 160.07 139.73
CA SER A 35 29.22 159.01 140.20
C SER A 35 28.50 157.97 141.07
N SER A 36 27.74 158.39 142.09
CA SER A 36 27.08 157.44 143.02
C SER A 36 25.85 156.76 142.41
N THR A 37 25.11 157.46 141.55
CA THR A 37 23.88 156.90 140.96
C THR A 37 24.20 156.09 139.71
N VAL A 38 25.05 156.60 138.81
CA VAL A 38 25.32 155.92 137.53
C VAL A 38 26.46 154.92 137.66
N PHE A 39 27.63 155.32 138.17
CA PHE A 39 28.79 154.44 138.17
C PHE A 39 28.74 153.34 139.26
N GLU A 40 28.20 153.60 140.47
CA GLU A 40 28.11 152.57 141.53
C GLU A 40 26.84 151.70 141.50
N ASN A 41 25.66 152.24 141.18
CA ASN A 41 24.42 151.43 141.20
C ASN A 41 24.13 150.71 139.88
N VAL A 42 24.42 151.32 138.72
CA VAL A 42 24.06 150.73 137.42
C VAL A 42 25.07 149.68 136.97
N SER A 43 26.37 149.89 137.19
CA SER A 43 27.43 148.99 136.73
C SER A 43 27.32 147.54 137.26
N PRO A 44 27.03 147.27 138.55
CA PRO A 44 26.80 145.90 139.02
C PRO A 44 25.51 145.27 138.46
N HIS A 45 24.46 146.06 138.19
CA HIS A 45 23.25 145.55 137.53
C HIS A 45 23.53 145.14 136.08
N ILE A 46 24.30 145.93 135.33
CA ILE A 46 24.73 145.56 133.97
C ILE A 46 25.55 144.25 133.99
N SER A 47 26.43 144.07 134.96
CA SER A 47 27.22 142.84 135.10
C SER A 47 26.37 141.61 135.45
N SER A 48 25.36 141.76 136.32
CA SER A 48 24.39 140.70 136.65
C SER A 48 23.51 140.31 135.46
N ILE A 49 23.04 141.29 134.69
CA ILE A 49 22.26 141.07 133.47
C ILE A 49 23.10 140.30 132.45
N SER A 50 24.35 140.68 132.25
CA SER A 50 25.32 139.98 131.39
C SER A 50 25.49 138.50 131.78
N ALA A 51 25.71 138.20 133.06
CA ALA A 51 25.87 136.83 133.54
C ALA A 51 24.61 135.97 133.36
N SER A 52 23.44 136.56 133.60
CA SER A 52 22.15 135.89 133.42
C SER A 52 21.88 135.58 131.95
N LEU A 53 22.19 136.54 131.05
CA LEU A 53 22.06 136.35 129.60
C LEU A 53 22.98 135.22 129.10
N SER A 54 24.22 135.16 129.58
CA SER A 54 25.19 134.12 129.22
C SER A 54 24.71 132.71 129.64
N THR A 55 24.18 132.59 130.86
CA THR A 55 23.65 131.31 131.38
C THR A 55 22.43 130.86 130.59
N GLY A 56 21.52 131.78 130.26
CA GLY A 56 20.35 131.51 129.42
C GLY A 56 20.74 131.03 128.01
N TYR A 57 21.73 131.68 127.38
CA TYR A 57 22.21 131.29 126.06
C TYR A 57 22.80 129.87 126.05
N ARG A 58 23.53 129.49 127.11
CA ARG A 58 24.08 128.12 127.24
C ARG A 58 22.98 127.07 127.35
N GLY A 59 21.95 127.29 128.16
CA GLY A 59 20.83 126.35 128.31
C GLY A 59 20.00 126.17 127.03
N ILE A 60 19.82 127.25 126.25
CA ILE A 60 19.17 127.17 124.93
C ILE A 60 20.00 126.30 123.97
N SER A 61 21.32 126.48 123.95
CA SER A 61 22.23 125.71 123.07
C SER A 61 22.21 124.20 123.37
N GLU A 62 22.18 123.82 124.65
CA GLU A 62 22.08 122.41 125.07
C GLU A 62 20.75 121.78 124.64
N SER A 63 19.64 122.50 124.78
CA SER A 63 18.31 122.03 124.36
C SER A 63 18.23 121.83 122.83
N VAL A 64 18.79 122.75 122.05
CA VAL A 64 18.87 122.64 120.59
C VAL A 64 19.69 121.42 120.16
N SER A 65 20.79 121.14 120.85
CA SER A 65 21.64 119.97 120.58
C SER A 65 20.92 118.65 120.88
N GLY A 66 20.17 118.57 121.99
CA GLY A 66 19.37 117.39 122.33
C GLY A 66 18.28 117.09 121.29
N LEU A 67 17.59 118.14 120.79
CA LEU A 67 16.55 118.00 119.77
C LEU A 67 17.10 117.44 118.45
N ALA A 68 18.32 117.82 118.08
CA ALA A 68 19.00 117.32 116.88
C ALA A 68 19.26 115.81 116.95
N SER A 69 19.75 115.30 118.10
CA SER A 69 20.00 113.87 118.29
C SER A 69 18.72 113.02 118.22
N THR A 70 17.62 113.49 118.81
CA THR A 70 16.32 112.79 118.71
C THR A 70 15.82 112.73 117.26
N SER A 71 15.95 113.81 116.50
CA SER A 71 15.56 113.85 115.07
C SER A 71 16.34 112.82 114.24
N GLN A 72 17.63 112.66 114.52
CA GLN A 72 18.47 111.67 113.83
C GLN A 72 18.03 110.23 114.12
N SER A 73 17.69 109.90 115.37
CA SER A 73 17.22 108.57 115.74
C SER A 73 15.87 108.22 115.09
N ILE A 74 14.94 109.19 115.01
CA ILE A 74 13.66 109.00 114.33
C ILE A 74 13.86 108.69 112.84
N GLN A 75 14.77 109.41 112.16
CA GLN A 75 15.07 109.14 110.75
C GLN A 75 15.62 107.73 110.54
N GLU A 76 16.52 107.25 111.40
CA GLU A 76 17.04 105.89 111.32
C GLU A 76 15.95 104.81 111.48
N GLN A 77 14.98 105.02 112.37
CA GLN A 77 13.86 104.09 112.55
C GLN A 77 12.91 104.11 111.35
N VAL A 78 12.60 105.29 110.81
CA VAL A 78 11.77 105.44 109.62
C VAL A 78 12.42 104.74 108.41
N ASP A 79 13.73 104.86 108.24
CA ASP A 79 14.45 104.19 107.14
C ASP A 79 14.45 102.67 107.30
N LYS A 80 14.59 102.14 108.52
CA LYS A 80 14.44 100.70 108.77
C LYS A 80 13.04 100.19 108.45
N LEU A 81 12.01 100.96 108.78
CA LEU A 81 10.62 100.58 108.50
C LEU A 81 10.35 100.56 106.99
N LYS A 82 10.82 101.58 106.25
CA LYS A 82 10.72 101.61 104.77
C LYS A 82 11.39 100.39 104.13
N LYS A 83 12.51 99.91 104.66
CA LYS A 83 13.27 98.80 104.06
C LYS A 83 12.69 97.42 104.30
N ASN A 84 11.97 97.22 105.40
CA ASN A 84 11.55 95.89 105.87
C ASN A 84 10.04 95.65 105.81
N THR A 85 9.26 96.57 105.26
CA THR A 85 7.82 96.42 105.08
C THR A 85 7.50 95.93 103.67
N ILE A 86 6.43 95.15 103.54
CA ILE A 86 5.80 94.89 102.23
C ILE A 86 4.96 96.13 101.91
N THR A 87 5.19 96.73 100.76
CA THR A 87 4.56 97.99 100.33
C THR A 87 3.44 97.72 99.34
N TRP A 88 2.43 98.58 99.34
CA TRP A 88 1.42 98.58 98.29
C TRP A 88 1.99 99.22 97.02
N ASN A 89 1.80 98.57 95.87
CA ASN A 89 2.18 99.06 94.56
C ASN A 89 0.91 99.52 93.83
N ASP A 90 0.77 100.84 93.69
CA ASP A 90 -0.40 101.47 93.07
C ASP A 90 -0.53 101.17 91.58
N GLU A 91 0.58 100.98 90.86
CA GLU A 91 0.55 100.66 89.42
C GLU A 91 -0.01 99.26 89.16
N GLN A 92 0.27 98.31 90.06
CA GLN A 92 -0.19 96.92 89.94
C GLN A 92 -1.45 96.62 90.77
N GLY A 93 -1.92 97.58 91.58
CA GLY A 93 -3.14 97.45 92.39
C GLY A 93 -3.04 96.37 93.46
N GLY A 94 -1.88 96.19 94.10
CA GLY A 94 -1.67 95.11 95.08
C GLY A 94 -0.44 95.29 95.97
N PHE A 95 -0.33 94.47 97.02
CA PHE A 95 0.88 94.41 97.84
C PHE A 95 2.03 93.76 97.06
N ASP A 96 3.14 94.49 96.94
CA ASP A 96 4.30 94.09 96.17
C ASP A 96 5.42 93.65 97.13
N ALA A 97 5.67 92.34 97.16
CA ALA A 97 6.75 91.74 97.93
C ALA A 97 8.11 91.81 97.20
N GLY A 98 8.21 92.53 96.08
CA GLY A 98 9.27 92.43 95.08
C GLY A 98 10.05 93.70 94.79
N GLN A 99 9.45 94.90 94.69
CA GLN A 99 10.20 96.13 94.39
C GLN A 99 9.53 97.43 94.89
N THR A 100 10.23 98.25 95.69
CA THR A 100 10.04 99.73 95.63
C THR A 100 11.03 100.60 96.43
N ASN A 101 11.88 100.09 97.33
CA ASN A 101 12.67 100.98 98.21
C ASN A 101 14.19 101.05 97.98
N GLY A 102 14.65 100.71 96.76
CA GLY A 102 15.85 101.32 96.17
C GLY A 102 17.18 101.18 96.95
N MET A 103 17.30 100.26 97.91
CA MET A 103 18.60 99.93 98.47
C MET A 103 18.96 98.47 98.29
N THR A 104 20.05 98.33 97.55
CA THR A 104 20.61 97.12 96.97
C THR A 104 21.20 96.21 98.05
N ARG A 105 20.83 94.93 98.00
CA ARG A 105 21.80 93.85 98.24
C ARG A 105 21.42 92.62 97.41
N ASP A 106 22.22 92.43 96.36
CA ASP A 106 22.31 91.27 95.44
C ASP A 106 21.15 91.08 94.44
N GLY A 107 21.38 91.57 93.20
CA GLY A 107 20.49 91.48 92.06
C GLY A 107 20.48 90.13 91.36
N SER A 108 20.08 89.05 92.04
CA SER A 108 19.96 87.72 91.43
C SER A 108 18.55 87.11 91.41
N THR A 109 17.54 87.65 92.11
CA THR A 109 16.12 87.24 91.91
C THR A 109 15.12 88.37 92.20
N PRO A 110 14.19 88.69 91.26
CA PRO A 110 13.25 89.81 91.42
C PRO A 110 12.02 89.52 92.30
N TYR A 111 11.80 88.28 92.78
CA TYR A 111 10.63 87.91 93.57
C TYR A 111 11.00 87.23 94.89
N ARG A 112 10.31 87.58 95.98
CA ARG A 112 10.49 86.98 97.33
C ARG A 112 9.43 85.92 97.60
N LYS A 113 9.76 84.94 98.46
CA LYS A 113 8.80 83.94 98.93
C LYS A 113 7.95 84.52 100.07
N ILE A 114 6.63 84.34 99.98
CA ILE A 114 5.74 84.41 101.14
C ILE A 114 5.72 82.99 101.73
N VAL A 115 6.24 82.83 102.95
CA VAL A 115 6.34 81.54 103.64
C VAL A 115 5.40 81.49 104.83
N ASN A 116 5.07 80.29 105.29
CA ASN A 116 4.08 80.03 106.36
C ASN A 116 2.65 80.43 105.98
N LEU A 117 2.30 80.34 104.70
CA LEU A 117 0.93 80.48 104.23
C LEU A 117 0.13 79.24 104.62
N ALA A 118 -0.91 79.41 105.44
CA ALA A 118 -1.87 78.35 105.73
C ALA A 118 -2.56 77.87 104.44
N ASN A 119 -3.19 76.70 104.46
CA ASN A 119 -3.99 76.27 103.31
C ASN A 119 -5.13 77.27 103.12
N GLY A 120 -5.25 77.85 101.93
CA GLY A 120 -6.40 78.68 101.58
C GLY A 120 -7.65 77.83 101.41
N ASP A 121 -8.83 78.40 101.55
CA ASP A 121 -10.06 77.71 101.16
C ASP A 121 -10.06 77.38 99.65
N GLU A 122 -10.52 76.19 99.29
CA GLU A 122 -10.60 75.70 97.90
C GLU A 122 -12.03 75.80 97.32
N GLY A 123 -12.91 76.54 98.01
CA GLY A 123 -14.22 76.93 97.51
C GLY A 123 -14.14 77.77 96.23
N ALA A 124 -15.17 77.66 95.38
CA ALA A 124 -15.19 78.29 94.05
C ALA A 124 -15.05 79.83 94.08
N ASP A 125 -15.45 80.48 95.17
CA ASP A 125 -15.40 81.94 95.35
C ASP A 125 -14.27 82.39 96.30
N SER A 126 -13.31 81.50 96.61
CA SER A 126 -12.20 81.83 97.49
C SER A 126 -11.26 82.86 96.85
N HIS A 127 -10.90 83.88 97.63
CA HIS A 127 -9.85 84.85 97.29
C HIS A 127 -8.60 84.65 98.14
N GLU A 128 -8.52 83.52 98.85
CA GLU A 128 -7.35 83.16 99.66
C GLU A 128 -6.23 82.64 98.75
N ALA A 129 -4.99 82.95 99.12
CA ALA A 129 -3.85 82.40 98.40
C ALA A 129 -3.69 80.91 98.75
N ILE A 130 -3.59 80.05 97.73
CA ILE A 130 -3.29 78.64 97.90
C ILE A 130 -1.79 78.41 98.09
N ASN A 131 -1.42 77.44 98.91
CA ASN A 131 -0.02 77.07 99.10
C ASN A 131 0.38 75.85 98.25
N GLY A 132 1.68 75.55 98.22
CA GLY A 132 2.23 74.47 97.39
C GLY A 132 1.71 73.07 97.74
N SER A 133 1.21 72.84 98.95
CA SER A 133 0.66 71.52 99.34
C SER A 133 -0.68 71.23 98.67
N GLN A 134 -1.51 72.27 98.47
CA GLN A 134 -2.81 72.18 97.80
C GLN A 134 -2.62 71.91 96.31
N LEU A 135 -1.69 72.61 95.66
CA LEU A 135 -1.32 72.36 94.26
C LEU A 135 -0.71 70.96 94.07
N TYR A 136 0.10 70.49 95.02
CA TYR A 136 0.67 69.15 94.98
C TYR A 136 -0.39 68.04 95.04
N ARG A 137 -1.43 68.20 95.86
CA ARG A 137 -2.56 67.26 95.93
C ARG A 137 -3.23 67.11 94.56
N VAL A 138 -3.60 68.23 93.93
CA VAL A 138 -4.21 68.23 92.59
C VAL A 138 -3.32 67.51 91.58
N ASN A 139 -2.01 67.76 91.59
CA ASN A 139 -1.07 67.09 90.71
C ASN A 139 -0.98 65.56 90.94
N SER A 140 -1.04 65.13 92.21
CA SER A 140 -1.02 63.73 92.59
C SER A 140 -2.28 62.99 92.11
N GLU A 141 -3.46 63.60 92.30
CA GLU A 141 -4.75 63.05 91.84
C GLU A 141 -4.82 62.97 90.32
N LEU A 142 -4.34 64.00 89.61
CA LEU A 142 -4.27 63.99 88.14
C LEU A 142 -3.37 62.85 87.63
N THR A 143 -2.21 62.63 88.27
CA THR A 143 -1.29 61.55 87.92
C THR A 143 -1.93 60.17 88.13
N ALA A 144 -2.64 59.98 89.25
CA ALA A 144 -3.35 58.74 89.53
C ALA A 144 -4.47 58.46 88.51
N GLY A 145 -5.22 59.50 88.11
CA GLY A 145 -6.23 59.41 87.06
C GLY A 145 -5.65 59.00 85.70
N LEU A 146 -4.53 59.61 85.31
CA LEU A 146 -3.86 59.31 84.03
C LEU A 146 -3.34 57.88 83.98
N ASN A 147 -2.76 57.38 85.09
CA ASN A 147 -2.33 56.00 85.21
C ASN A 147 -3.51 55.02 85.10
N SER A 148 -4.63 55.32 85.76
CA SER A 148 -5.84 54.47 85.72
C SER A 148 -6.43 54.39 84.30
N LEU A 149 -6.43 55.49 83.56
CA LEU A 149 -6.85 55.52 82.16
C LEU A 149 -5.93 54.68 81.26
N SER A 150 -4.61 54.78 81.45
CA SER A 150 -3.62 53.98 80.71
C SER A 150 -3.81 52.48 80.95
N THR A 151 -3.99 52.07 82.21
CA THR A 151 -4.26 50.67 82.57
C THR A 151 -5.59 50.19 81.97
N SER A 152 -6.68 50.94 82.14
CA SER A 152 -8.00 50.57 81.63
C SER A 152 -8.00 50.42 80.10
N THR A 153 -7.35 51.34 79.40
CA THR A 153 -7.20 51.29 77.93
C THR A 153 -6.37 50.09 77.50
N SER A 154 -5.25 49.81 78.18
CA SER A 154 -4.39 48.67 77.88
C SER A 154 -5.10 47.33 78.12
N THR A 155 -5.89 47.23 79.20
CA THR A 155 -6.71 46.05 79.50
C THR A 155 -7.83 45.87 78.48
N ALA A 156 -8.55 46.94 78.10
CA ALA A 156 -9.59 46.88 77.07
C ALA A 156 -9.02 46.43 75.72
N ILE A 157 -7.90 47.01 75.28
CA ILE A 157 -7.20 46.58 74.06
C ILE A 157 -6.80 45.11 74.14
N SER A 158 -6.20 44.69 75.27
CA SER A 158 -5.79 43.29 75.48
C SER A 158 -6.96 42.30 75.52
N THR A 159 -8.13 42.74 76.00
CA THR A 159 -9.34 41.90 76.08
C THR A 159 -10.05 41.83 74.73
N SER A 160 -10.21 42.97 74.02
CA SER A 160 -10.85 43.03 72.70
C SER A 160 -9.99 42.45 71.58
N LEU A 161 -8.67 42.50 71.69
CA LEU A 161 -7.72 41.85 70.77
C LEU A 161 -7.16 40.54 71.34
N GLY A 162 -7.88 39.93 72.30
CA GLY A 162 -7.49 38.75 73.07
C GLY A 162 -6.40 37.89 72.43
N GLY A 163 -5.18 37.94 72.97
CA GLY A 163 -4.03 37.18 72.47
C GLY A 163 -4.26 35.66 72.39
N THR A 164 -5.29 35.14 73.07
CA THR A 164 -5.77 33.76 72.97
C THR A 164 -6.55 33.48 71.70
N ASP A 165 -7.36 34.41 71.19
CA ASP A 165 -8.17 34.21 69.98
C ASP A 165 -7.33 34.38 68.72
N LEU A 166 -6.50 35.43 68.63
CA LEU A 166 -5.53 35.55 67.54
C LEU A 166 -4.48 34.43 67.58
N GLY A 167 -4.05 34.00 68.77
CA GLY A 167 -3.18 32.85 68.95
C GLY A 167 -3.83 31.56 68.45
N SER A 168 -5.08 31.31 68.84
CA SER A 168 -5.85 30.14 68.41
C SER A 168 -6.16 30.16 66.91
N MET A 169 -6.45 31.32 66.33
CA MET A 169 -6.60 31.49 64.88
C MET A 169 -5.29 31.22 64.14
N SER A 170 -4.16 31.76 64.63
CA SER A 170 -2.83 31.50 64.07
C SER A 170 -2.47 30.00 64.13
N THR A 171 -2.70 29.35 65.27
CA THR A 171 -2.53 27.90 65.41
C THR A 171 -3.48 27.13 64.50
N SER A 172 -4.73 27.56 64.34
CA SER A 172 -5.70 26.93 63.45
C SER A 172 -5.29 27.06 61.97
N ILE A 173 -4.81 28.22 61.54
CA ILE A 173 -4.28 28.44 60.18
C ILE A 173 -3.01 27.61 59.96
N ALA A 174 -2.09 27.57 60.93
CA ALA A 174 -0.91 26.73 60.86
C ALA A 174 -1.28 25.23 60.77
N ASN A 175 -2.26 24.79 61.55
CA ASN A 175 -2.78 23.43 61.48
C ASN A 175 -3.46 23.13 60.14
N LEU A 176 -4.24 24.07 59.57
CA LEU A 176 -4.82 23.90 58.24
C LEU A 176 -3.72 23.81 57.17
N ASN A 177 -2.72 24.67 57.21
CA ASN A 177 -1.56 24.59 56.31
C ASN A 177 -0.80 23.27 56.44
N ALA A 178 -0.72 22.69 57.65
CA ALA A 178 -0.05 21.41 57.85
C ALA A 178 -0.91 20.20 57.45
N ASN A 179 -2.25 20.32 57.45
CA ASN A 179 -3.14 19.15 57.38
C ASN A 179 -4.11 19.11 56.19
N ALA A 180 -4.36 20.23 55.51
CA ALA A 180 -5.26 20.28 54.35
C ALA A 180 -4.61 19.77 53.07
N LEU A 181 -5.42 19.42 52.06
CA LEU A 181 -4.95 19.27 50.68
C LEU A 181 -4.66 20.67 50.14
N LEU A 182 -3.38 20.96 49.84
CA LEU A 182 -2.93 22.29 49.45
C LEU A 182 -2.88 22.42 47.93
N TRP A 183 -3.41 23.51 47.38
CA TRP A 183 -3.19 23.84 45.98
C TRP A 183 -1.73 24.28 45.76
N ASN A 184 -1.02 23.64 44.84
CA ASN A 184 0.40 23.94 44.56
C ASN A 184 0.62 24.87 43.34
N GLY A 185 -0.46 25.39 42.74
CA GLY A 185 -0.42 26.19 41.51
C GLY A 185 -0.99 25.46 40.29
N THR A 186 -0.98 24.12 40.28
CA THR A 186 -1.48 23.30 39.15
C THR A 186 -2.37 22.13 39.57
N VAL A 187 -2.16 21.54 40.75
CA VAL A 187 -2.96 20.44 41.32
C VAL A 187 -3.08 20.57 42.85
N TYR A 188 -4.06 19.89 43.43
CA TYR A 188 -4.10 19.69 44.88
C TYR A 188 -3.05 18.67 45.29
N ASN A 189 -2.23 19.02 46.28
CA ASN A 189 -1.10 18.25 46.78
C ASN A 189 -1.40 17.73 48.19
N ALA A 190 -1.26 16.42 48.37
CA ALA A 190 -1.41 15.75 49.65
C ALA A 190 -0.10 15.64 50.45
N ALA A 191 1.04 16.10 49.92
CA ALA A 191 2.31 16.12 50.63
C ALA A 191 2.28 17.09 51.82
N ARG A 192 3.00 16.73 52.89
CA ARG A 192 3.13 17.56 54.11
C ARG A 192 4.60 17.80 54.38
N GLY A 193 5.07 19.04 54.15
CA GLY A 193 6.48 19.39 54.31
C GLY A 193 7.39 18.59 53.37
N SER A 194 8.36 17.88 53.93
CA SER A 194 9.35 17.06 53.22
C SER A 194 8.92 15.60 52.98
N ILE A 195 7.68 15.22 53.33
CA ILE A 195 7.19 13.85 53.21
C ILE A 195 6.50 13.67 51.85
N GLU A 196 6.80 12.56 51.16
CA GLU A 196 6.09 12.13 49.94
C GLU A 196 4.57 11.98 50.20
N GLY A 197 3.75 12.13 49.15
CA GLY A 197 2.30 12.34 49.23
C GLY A 197 1.54 11.41 50.20
N GLN A 198 0.55 11.96 50.91
CA GLN A 198 -0.23 11.21 51.90
C GLN A 198 -1.41 10.46 51.25
N ILE A 199 -1.88 9.39 51.91
CA ILE A 199 -3.07 8.64 51.49
C ILE A 199 -4.33 9.48 51.77
N ILE A 200 -5.15 9.70 50.75
CA ILE A 200 -6.46 10.32 50.89
C ILE A 200 -7.49 9.20 51.13
N THR A 201 -7.96 9.06 52.38
CA THR A 201 -8.99 8.08 52.77
C THR A 201 -10.37 8.73 52.85
N GLY A 202 -11.44 7.93 52.91
CA GLY A 202 -12.83 8.42 52.91
C GLY A 202 -13.35 8.86 51.53
N VAL A 203 -12.58 8.62 50.46
CA VAL A 203 -13.01 8.88 49.08
C VAL A 203 -14.14 7.91 48.71
N LYS A 204 -15.35 8.43 48.52
CA LYS A 204 -16.48 7.66 47.96
C LYS A 204 -16.10 7.18 46.55
N GLY A 205 -16.54 5.99 46.16
CA GLY A 205 -16.25 5.45 44.83
C GLY A 205 -16.75 6.41 43.74
N GLY A 206 -15.85 6.83 42.86
CA GLY A 206 -16.16 7.76 41.77
C GLY A 206 -17.01 7.09 40.69
N ASN A 207 -17.74 7.86 39.88
CA ASN A 207 -18.47 7.26 38.76
C ASN A 207 -17.49 6.81 37.67
N ILE A 208 -17.53 5.54 37.28
CA ILE A 208 -16.67 4.98 36.22
C ILE A 208 -17.41 5.10 34.89
N VAL A 209 -17.37 6.30 34.29
CA VAL A 209 -17.92 6.61 32.97
C VAL A 209 -16.95 7.51 32.20
N ALA A 210 -17.05 7.54 30.87
CA ALA A 210 -16.18 8.37 30.03
C ALA A 210 -16.32 9.87 30.38
N GLY A 211 -15.19 10.53 30.62
CA GLY A 211 -15.14 11.96 30.99
C GLY A 211 -15.37 12.25 32.48
N SER A 212 -15.52 11.24 33.34
CA SER A 212 -15.62 11.44 34.79
C SER A 212 -14.36 12.11 35.36
N LEU A 213 -14.58 13.05 36.28
CA LEU A 213 -13.52 13.75 37.03
C LEU A 213 -13.46 13.27 38.50
N ASP A 214 -14.24 12.24 38.85
CA ASP A 214 -14.28 11.70 40.20
C ASP A 214 -12.99 10.92 40.50
N ALA A 215 -12.47 11.06 41.73
CA ALA A 215 -11.35 10.25 42.18
C ALA A 215 -11.78 8.78 42.34
N VAL A 216 -10.97 7.85 41.82
CA VAL A 216 -11.17 6.42 42.03
C VAL A 216 -10.62 6.00 43.39
N ASN A 217 -11.37 5.20 44.14
CA ASN A 217 -10.92 4.70 45.43
C ASN A 217 -10.34 3.28 45.33
N GLY A 218 -9.75 2.80 46.43
CA GLY A 218 -9.13 1.47 46.48
C GLY A 218 -10.10 0.30 46.25
N GLY A 219 -11.38 0.45 46.58
CA GLY A 219 -12.39 -0.59 46.34
C GLY A 219 -12.64 -0.80 44.84
N GLN A 220 -12.72 0.28 44.08
CA GLN A 220 -12.90 0.22 42.62
C GLN A 220 -11.69 -0.37 41.90
N LEU A 221 -10.47 -0.02 42.33
CA LEU A 221 -9.25 -0.65 41.79
C LEU A 221 -9.16 -2.13 42.19
N TRP A 222 -9.64 -2.48 43.38
CA TRP A 222 -9.71 -3.87 43.84
C TRP A 222 -10.70 -4.69 43.00
N ASP A 223 -11.86 -4.16 42.63
CA ASP A 223 -12.81 -4.83 41.72
C ASP A 223 -12.18 -5.12 40.35
N VAL A 224 -11.42 -4.15 39.82
CA VAL A 224 -10.63 -4.35 38.60
C VAL A 224 -9.57 -5.43 38.82
N THR A 225 -8.85 -5.40 39.95
CA THR A 225 -7.82 -6.41 40.29
C THR A 225 -8.41 -7.81 40.43
N LYS A 226 -9.63 -7.93 40.97
CA LYS A 226 -10.39 -9.18 41.03
C LYS A 226 -10.81 -9.67 39.66
N SER A 227 -11.25 -8.77 38.79
CA SER A 227 -11.56 -9.09 37.40
C SER A 227 -10.33 -9.56 36.64
N ILE A 228 -9.18 -8.90 36.82
CA ILE A 228 -7.88 -9.31 36.24
C ILE A 228 -7.42 -10.64 36.80
N SER A 229 -7.57 -10.86 38.11
CA SER A 229 -7.21 -12.14 38.74
C SER A 229 -8.09 -13.28 38.22
N SER A 230 -9.38 -13.03 38.02
CA SER A 230 -10.31 -13.99 37.40
C SER A 230 -9.92 -14.28 35.94
N LEU A 231 -9.60 -13.24 35.17
CA LEU A 231 -9.07 -13.39 33.81
C LEU A 231 -7.75 -14.16 33.80
N SER A 232 -6.84 -13.88 34.72
CA SER A 232 -5.56 -14.58 34.88
C SER A 232 -5.78 -16.05 35.21
N SER A 233 -6.73 -16.37 36.11
CA SER A 233 -7.13 -17.75 36.36
C SER A 233 -7.75 -18.40 35.12
N SER A 234 -8.61 -17.71 34.38
CA SER A 234 -9.17 -18.23 33.12
C SER A 234 -8.09 -18.48 32.06
N VAL A 235 -7.15 -17.55 31.87
CA VAL A 235 -6.00 -17.67 30.97
C VAL A 235 -5.04 -18.77 31.44
N SER A 236 -4.76 -18.86 32.73
CA SER A 236 -3.92 -19.92 33.31
C SER A 236 -4.57 -21.29 33.12
N THR A 237 -5.89 -21.39 33.23
CA THR A 237 -6.63 -22.62 32.90
C THR A 237 -6.47 -22.97 31.42
N VAL A 238 -6.53 -21.99 30.51
CA VAL A 238 -6.28 -22.20 29.07
C VAL A 238 -4.83 -22.60 28.78
N VAL A 239 -3.86 -22.03 29.49
CA VAL A 239 -2.41 -22.25 29.27
C VAL A 239 -1.91 -23.55 29.90
N THR A 240 -2.47 -23.96 31.05
CA THR A 240 -2.04 -25.17 31.80
C THR A 240 -2.97 -26.37 31.64
N GLY A 241 -4.25 -26.15 31.32
CA GLY A 241 -5.26 -27.19 31.07
C GLY A 241 -5.73 -27.30 29.63
N GLY A 242 -5.22 -26.47 28.71
CA GLY A 242 -5.68 -26.39 27.33
C GLY A 242 -7.00 -25.61 27.17
N LEU A 243 -7.37 -25.34 25.91
CA LEU A 243 -8.63 -24.68 25.54
C LEU A 243 -9.85 -25.39 26.18
N PRO A 244 -10.97 -24.68 26.47
CA PRO A 244 -12.20 -25.29 26.99
C PRO A 244 -12.64 -26.47 26.13
N ALA A 245 -13.19 -27.52 26.75
CA ALA A 245 -13.68 -28.75 26.10
C ALA A 245 -14.90 -28.49 25.18
N GLY A 246 -14.68 -27.77 24.09
CA GLY A 246 -15.19 -28.02 22.76
C GLY A 246 -14.02 -28.29 21.80
N THR A 247 -12.91 -28.80 22.35
CA THR A 247 -11.73 -29.24 21.64
C THR A 247 -12.10 -30.49 20.84
N ILE A 248 -11.87 -30.47 19.53
CA ILE A 248 -11.87 -31.69 18.72
C ILE A 248 -10.97 -32.69 19.46
N SER A 249 -11.53 -33.76 20.01
CA SER A 249 -10.76 -34.76 20.75
C SER A 249 -9.68 -35.36 19.84
N ASP A 250 -8.61 -35.90 20.42
CA ASP A 250 -7.62 -36.65 19.62
C ASP A 250 -8.30 -37.76 18.82
N ASP A 251 -9.37 -38.35 19.34
CA ASP A 251 -10.23 -39.29 18.62
C ASP A 251 -10.97 -38.67 17.43
N ALA A 252 -11.48 -37.44 17.57
CA ALA A 252 -12.16 -36.72 16.49
C ALA A 252 -11.17 -36.23 15.43
N LEU A 253 -9.96 -35.80 15.82
CA LEU A 253 -8.89 -35.43 14.90
C LEU A 253 -8.34 -36.66 14.18
N SER A 254 -8.17 -37.78 14.89
CA SER A 254 -7.80 -39.08 14.34
C SER A 254 -8.87 -39.62 13.38
N SER A 255 -10.16 -39.46 13.72
CA SER A 255 -11.28 -39.83 12.87
C SER A 255 -11.34 -38.99 11.60
N LEU A 256 -11.13 -37.67 11.70
CA LEU A 256 -11.06 -36.77 10.55
C LEU A 256 -9.85 -37.11 9.67
N SER A 257 -8.68 -37.32 10.26
CA SER A 257 -7.45 -37.76 9.56
C SER A 257 -7.66 -39.09 8.83
N THR A 258 -8.27 -40.06 9.50
CA THR A 258 -8.63 -41.36 8.91
C THR A 258 -9.64 -41.20 7.77
N ALA A 259 -10.65 -40.35 7.94
CA ALA A 259 -11.65 -40.09 6.90
C ALA A 259 -11.05 -39.40 5.67
N ILE A 260 -10.18 -38.41 5.87
CA ILE A 260 -9.44 -37.74 4.78
C ILE A 260 -8.52 -38.75 4.08
N SER A 261 -7.78 -39.58 4.83
CA SER A 261 -6.87 -40.58 4.27
C SER A 261 -7.62 -41.63 3.46
N LYS A 262 -8.70 -42.20 3.99
CA LYS A 262 -9.55 -43.17 3.26
C LYS A 262 -10.21 -42.56 2.02
N ARG A 263 -10.68 -41.31 2.11
CA ARG A 263 -11.27 -40.62 0.96
C ARG A 263 -10.20 -40.34 -0.11
N THR A 264 -9.01 -39.93 0.30
CA THR A 264 -7.87 -39.69 -0.61
C THR A 264 -7.44 -40.98 -1.29
N GLU A 265 -7.27 -42.06 -0.54
CA GLU A 265 -6.96 -43.38 -1.05
C GLU A 265 -8.03 -43.86 -2.04
N SER A 266 -9.32 -43.73 -1.69
CA SER A 266 -10.43 -44.11 -2.57
C SER A 266 -10.44 -43.31 -3.88
N GLN A 267 -10.28 -41.99 -3.80
CA GLN A 267 -10.27 -41.12 -4.98
C GLN A 267 -9.04 -41.38 -5.86
N LEU A 268 -7.83 -41.42 -5.29
CA LEU A 268 -6.60 -41.67 -6.06
C LEU A 268 -6.54 -43.09 -6.61
N SER A 269 -7.02 -44.09 -5.86
CA SER A 269 -7.15 -45.47 -6.36
C SER A 269 -8.10 -45.55 -7.55
N SER A 270 -9.25 -44.85 -7.50
CA SER A 270 -10.18 -44.80 -8.63
C SER A 270 -9.57 -44.13 -9.88
N ILE A 271 -8.81 -43.05 -9.70
CA ILE A 271 -8.12 -42.34 -10.80
C ILE A 271 -7.05 -43.25 -11.42
N THR A 272 -6.20 -43.87 -10.60
CA THR A 272 -5.16 -44.79 -11.10
C THR A 272 -5.77 -46.02 -11.78
N ALA A 273 -6.84 -46.62 -11.26
CA ALA A 273 -7.54 -47.71 -11.94
C ALA A 273 -8.03 -47.31 -13.35
N GLY A 274 -8.46 -46.06 -13.54
CA GLY A 274 -8.86 -45.51 -14.85
C GLY A 274 -7.70 -45.34 -15.84
N LEU A 275 -6.46 -45.21 -15.36
CA LEU A 275 -5.25 -45.13 -16.19
C LEU A 275 -4.70 -46.52 -16.57
N GLY A 276 -5.29 -47.62 -16.10
CA GLY A 276 -4.87 -48.98 -16.44
C GLY A 276 -3.64 -49.48 -15.66
N LYS A 277 -3.49 -50.81 -15.58
CA LYS A 277 -2.38 -51.45 -14.85
C LYS A 277 -1.06 -51.31 -15.63
N PRO A 278 0.09 -51.14 -14.95
CA PRO A 278 0.31 -51.27 -13.51
C PRO A 278 0.19 -49.97 -12.69
N SER A 279 -0.59 -48.97 -13.09
CA SER A 279 -0.75 -47.77 -12.23
C SER A 279 -1.44 -48.08 -10.90
N GLY A 280 -1.09 -47.33 -9.85
CA GLY A 280 -1.64 -47.51 -8.51
C GLY A 280 -1.19 -46.43 -7.54
N TYR A 281 -1.98 -46.17 -6.50
CA TYR A 281 -1.62 -45.29 -5.39
C TYR A 281 -1.15 -46.14 -4.20
N ASN A 282 0.03 -45.83 -3.65
CA ASN A 282 0.55 -46.46 -2.44
C ASN A 282 0.25 -45.55 -1.22
N PRO A 283 -0.73 -45.90 -0.35
CA PRO A 283 -1.10 -45.07 0.78
C PRO A 283 0.00 -44.97 1.85
N SER A 284 0.92 -45.94 1.91
CA SER A 284 2.03 -45.94 2.88
C SER A 284 3.16 -45.00 2.49
N THR A 285 3.36 -44.72 1.20
CA THR A 285 4.42 -43.83 0.70
C THR A 285 3.90 -42.55 0.07
N GLY A 286 2.59 -42.44 -0.17
CA GLY A 286 1.96 -41.32 -0.88
C GLY A 286 2.27 -41.26 -2.39
N GLN A 287 2.96 -42.27 -2.93
CA GLN A 287 3.41 -42.27 -4.33
C GLN A 287 2.35 -42.87 -5.28
N ILE A 288 2.27 -42.31 -6.49
CA ILE A 288 1.51 -42.88 -7.60
C ILE A 288 2.50 -43.59 -8.53
N THR A 289 2.28 -44.88 -8.76
CA THR A 289 2.97 -45.65 -9.79
C THR A 289 2.45 -45.22 -11.17
N PRO A 290 3.32 -44.77 -12.10
CA PRO A 290 2.90 -44.41 -13.45
C PRO A 290 2.22 -45.57 -14.19
N PRO A 291 1.22 -45.31 -15.05
CA PRO A 291 0.68 -46.34 -15.94
C PRO A 291 1.73 -46.78 -16.95
N LYS A 292 1.54 -47.98 -17.53
CA LYS A 292 2.37 -48.43 -18.66
C LYS A 292 1.48 -48.84 -19.82
N TYR A 293 1.77 -48.27 -20.98
CA TYR A 293 1.10 -48.61 -22.22
C TYR A 293 2.12 -49.13 -23.20
N GLU A 294 1.93 -50.37 -23.64
CA GLU A 294 2.77 -50.96 -24.68
C GLU A 294 2.12 -50.75 -26.04
N THR A 295 2.86 -50.08 -26.92
CA THR A 295 2.56 -50.00 -28.34
C THR A 295 3.65 -50.75 -29.12
N THR A 296 3.49 -50.87 -30.43
CA THR A 296 4.49 -51.53 -31.28
C THR A 296 4.88 -50.58 -32.40
N THR A 297 6.17 -50.38 -32.64
CA THR A 297 6.66 -49.66 -33.82
C THR A 297 6.20 -50.37 -35.11
N PRO A 298 6.26 -49.70 -36.27
CA PRO A 298 5.98 -50.34 -37.55
C PRO A 298 6.95 -51.48 -37.88
N THR A 299 8.14 -51.51 -37.26
CA THR A 299 9.14 -52.56 -37.40
C THR A 299 8.96 -53.73 -36.43
N GLY A 300 7.97 -53.68 -35.54
CA GLY A 300 7.65 -54.77 -34.61
C GLY A 300 8.26 -54.64 -33.20
N ASN A 301 8.98 -53.55 -32.88
CA ASN A 301 9.55 -53.34 -31.55
C ASN A 301 8.48 -52.83 -30.57
N ILE A 302 8.48 -53.33 -29.33
CA ILE A 302 7.59 -52.80 -28.29
C ILE A 302 8.14 -51.45 -27.81
N VAL A 303 7.27 -50.45 -27.70
CA VAL A 303 7.56 -49.14 -27.09
C VAL A 303 6.63 -48.96 -25.91
N THR A 304 7.22 -48.80 -24.73
CA THR A 304 6.50 -48.54 -23.48
C THR A 304 6.38 -47.04 -23.27
N ALA A 305 5.16 -46.57 -23.06
CA ALA A 305 4.86 -45.22 -22.60
C ALA A 305 4.44 -45.24 -21.13
N ASP A 306 5.07 -44.41 -20.30
CA ASP A 306 4.80 -44.32 -18.86
C ASP A 306 3.69 -43.31 -18.52
N ASN A 307 3.06 -42.71 -19.53
CA ASN A 307 1.92 -41.81 -19.39
C ASN A 307 1.01 -41.84 -20.64
N VAL A 308 -0.18 -41.23 -20.52
CA VAL A 308 -1.20 -41.23 -21.60
C VAL A 308 -0.75 -40.41 -22.82
N ALA A 309 -0.04 -39.30 -22.61
CA ALA A 309 0.40 -38.43 -23.71
C ALA A 309 1.38 -39.17 -24.62
N ASP A 310 2.38 -39.83 -24.05
CA ASP A 310 3.35 -40.63 -24.79
C ASP A 310 2.69 -41.84 -25.48
N ALA A 311 1.69 -42.45 -24.84
CA ALA A 311 0.94 -43.55 -25.44
C ALA A 311 0.15 -43.10 -26.68
N LEU A 312 -0.51 -41.94 -26.62
CA LEU A 312 -1.21 -41.33 -27.75
C LEU A 312 -0.23 -40.87 -28.84
N GLN A 313 0.94 -40.36 -28.47
CA GLN A 313 2.00 -40.00 -29.42
C GLN A 313 2.50 -41.24 -30.16
N ASN A 314 2.77 -42.35 -29.45
CA ASN A 314 3.16 -43.61 -30.06
C ASN A 314 2.09 -44.13 -31.05
N ILE A 315 0.79 -43.97 -30.74
CA ILE A 315 -0.28 -44.35 -31.68
C ILE A 315 -0.30 -43.45 -32.91
N GLN A 316 -0.03 -42.15 -32.77
CA GLN A 316 0.05 -41.23 -33.90
C GLN A 316 1.24 -41.53 -34.82
N ASP A 317 2.41 -41.81 -34.23
CA ASP A 317 3.64 -42.04 -35.00
C ASP A 317 3.71 -43.44 -35.62
N TYR A 318 3.19 -44.45 -34.92
CA TYR A 318 3.35 -45.85 -35.32
C TYR A 318 2.06 -46.53 -35.74
N GLY A 319 0.91 -45.98 -35.36
CA GLY A 319 -0.40 -46.57 -35.60
C GLY A 319 -0.76 -47.73 -34.65
N THR A 320 -1.94 -48.29 -34.85
CA THR A 320 -2.49 -49.38 -34.03
C THR A 320 -1.93 -50.75 -34.45
N LYS A 321 -2.31 -51.83 -33.76
CA LYS A 321 -1.83 -53.19 -34.06
C LYS A 321 -2.01 -53.60 -35.54
N TYR A 322 -3.10 -53.19 -36.18
CA TYR A 322 -3.45 -53.61 -37.54
C TYR A 322 -3.33 -52.50 -38.59
N ALA A 323 -3.14 -51.24 -38.17
CA ALA A 323 -2.94 -50.11 -39.06
C ALA A 323 -1.64 -49.40 -38.65
N LYS A 324 -0.54 -49.74 -39.32
CA LYS A 324 0.79 -49.19 -39.09
C LYS A 324 1.17 -48.21 -40.19
N SER A 325 1.86 -47.14 -39.82
CA SER A 325 2.49 -46.21 -40.77
C SER A 325 3.97 -46.07 -40.40
N ASN A 326 4.87 -46.33 -41.34
CA ASN A 326 6.29 -46.07 -41.17
C ASN A 326 6.69 -44.91 -42.09
N SER A 327 6.55 -43.68 -41.61
CA SER A 327 6.86 -42.49 -42.40
C SER A 327 7.27 -41.31 -41.53
N ALA A 328 8.25 -40.54 -42.01
CA ALA A 328 8.63 -39.25 -41.44
C ALA A 328 8.05 -38.06 -42.24
N LYS A 329 7.20 -38.32 -43.23
CA LYS A 329 6.55 -37.28 -44.02
C LYS A 329 5.34 -36.69 -43.27
N ALA A 330 4.79 -35.61 -43.81
CA ALA A 330 3.57 -35.00 -43.30
C ALA A 330 2.41 -36.01 -43.15
N ALA A 331 1.47 -35.72 -42.25
CA ALA A 331 0.28 -36.54 -42.05
C ALA A 331 -0.54 -36.70 -43.34
N SER A 332 -1.29 -37.80 -43.43
CA SER A 332 -2.26 -37.98 -44.51
C SER A 332 -3.40 -36.95 -44.42
N ILE A 333 -3.96 -36.56 -45.55
CA ILE A 333 -5.01 -35.56 -45.63
C ILE A 333 -6.19 -36.12 -46.43
N ALA A 334 -7.28 -36.43 -45.72
CA ALA A 334 -8.58 -36.79 -46.29
C ALA A 334 -9.44 -35.52 -46.37
N GLN A 335 -9.25 -34.73 -47.44
CA GLN A 335 -9.89 -33.41 -47.61
C GLN A 335 -11.28 -33.51 -48.25
N GLY A 336 -11.51 -34.48 -49.13
CA GLY A 336 -12.81 -34.68 -49.75
C GLY A 336 -13.83 -35.21 -48.74
N VAL A 337 -15.11 -34.86 -48.92
CA VAL A 337 -16.21 -35.47 -48.16
C VAL A 337 -16.17 -36.99 -48.37
N ASP A 338 -16.33 -37.78 -47.30
CA ASP A 338 -16.27 -39.24 -47.31
C ASP A 338 -14.99 -39.86 -47.90
N SER A 339 -13.87 -39.10 -47.86
CA SER A 339 -12.58 -39.57 -48.38
C SER A 339 -11.74 -40.35 -47.37
N VAL A 340 -10.79 -41.15 -47.87
CA VAL A 340 -9.84 -41.95 -47.09
C VAL A 340 -8.42 -41.64 -47.53
N ALA A 341 -7.55 -41.23 -46.60
CA ALA A 341 -6.13 -41.00 -46.87
C ALA A 341 -5.25 -41.75 -45.85
N ILE A 342 -4.41 -42.68 -46.33
CA ILE A 342 -3.55 -43.53 -45.51
C ILE A 342 -2.12 -43.53 -46.07
N GLY A 343 -1.14 -43.15 -45.24
CA GLY A 343 0.28 -43.12 -45.60
C GLY A 343 0.85 -41.69 -45.65
N GLY A 344 2.16 -41.56 -45.46
CA GLY A 344 2.83 -40.26 -45.37
C GLY A 344 2.60 -39.39 -46.61
N ALA A 345 2.19 -38.15 -46.40
CA ALA A 345 1.84 -37.16 -47.42
C ALA A 345 0.77 -37.62 -48.44
N SER A 346 -0.02 -38.66 -48.13
CA SER A 346 -1.16 -39.05 -48.96
C SER A 346 -2.26 -37.99 -48.91
N MET A 347 -2.95 -37.78 -50.04
CA MET A 347 -3.96 -36.73 -50.20
C MET A 347 -5.16 -37.25 -50.98
N ALA A 348 -6.31 -37.37 -50.33
CA ALA A 348 -7.59 -37.65 -50.97
C ALA A 348 -8.44 -36.38 -50.95
N SER A 349 -8.36 -35.56 -52.01
CA SER A 349 -9.09 -34.28 -52.10
C SER A 349 -10.40 -34.35 -52.87
N GLY A 350 -10.64 -35.41 -53.65
CA GLY A 350 -11.95 -35.65 -54.27
C GLY A 350 -12.99 -36.21 -53.28
N THR A 351 -14.27 -35.91 -53.50
CA THR A 351 -15.38 -36.55 -52.77
C THR A 351 -15.35 -38.07 -52.95
N SER A 352 -15.50 -38.82 -51.86
CA SER A 352 -15.45 -40.29 -51.82
C SER A 352 -14.15 -40.87 -52.41
N ALA A 353 -13.06 -40.09 -52.41
CA ALA A 353 -11.78 -40.52 -52.94
C ALA A 353 -10.97 -41.34 -51.92
N VAL A 354 -10.14 -42.25 -52.41
CA VAL A 354 -9.28 -43.11 -51.59
C VAL A 354 -7.84 -42.92 -52.05
N ALA A 355 -6.95 -42.51 -51.15
CA ALA A 355 -5.52 -42.38 -51.39
C ALA A 355 -4.74 -43.19 -50.35
N ILE A 356 -4.18 -44.33 -50.76
CA ILE A 356 -3.45 -45.25 -49.87
C ILE A 356 -2.04 -45.47 -50.41
N GLY A 357 -1.04 -45.02 -49.65
CA GLY A 357 0.37 -45.14 -49.99
C GLY A 357 1.12 -43.81 -49.82
N ASP A 358 2.43 -43.90 -49.68
CA ASP A 358 3.31 -42.73 -49.59
C ASP A 358 3.08 -41.77 -50.76
N SER A 359 2.70 -40.52 -50.47
CA SER A 359 2.43 -39.48 -51.48
C SER A 359 1.36 -39.86 -52.52
N ALA A 360 0.47 -40.82 -52.22
CA ALA A 360 -0.67 -41.15 -53.08
C ALA A 360 -1.63 -39.95 -53.17
N SER A 361 -2.17 -39.67 -54.36
CA SER A 361 -3.01 -38.50 -54.61
C SER A 361 -4.26 -38.86 -55.41
N ALA A 362 -5.43 -38.71 -54.79
CA ALA A 362 -6.73 -38.90 -55.44
C ALA A 362 -7.49 -37.57 -55.44
N SER A 363 -7.32 -36.77 -56.51
CA SER A 363 -7.80 -35.38 -56.57
C SER A 363 -9.17 -35.20 -57.22
N SER A 364 -9.84 -36.29 -57.59
CA SER A 364 -11.11 -36.28 -58.31
C SER A 364 -12.11 -37.21 -57.63
N ALA A 365 -13.41 -36.91 -57.77
CA ALA A 365 -14.46 -37.65 -57.07
C ALA A 365 -14.47 -39.15 -57.44
N ASN A 366 -14.72 -40.01 -56.46
CA ASN A 366 -14.70 -41.48 -56.59
C ASN A 366 -13.36 -42.05 -57.10
N GLY A 367 -12.27 -41.30 -56.98
CA GLY A 367 -10.95 -41.73 -57.43
C GLY A 367 -10.26 -42.63 -56.41
N VAL A 368 -9.60 -43.71 -56.87
CA VAL A 368 -8.85 -44.63 -56.01
C VAL A 368 -7.38 -44.66 -56.41
N ALA A 369 -6.50 -44.05 -55.62
CA ALA A 369 -5.06 -44.12 -55.75
C ALA A 369 -4.48 -45.11 -54.72
N LEU A 370 -4.01 -46.27 -55.17
CA LEU A 370 -3.45 -47.32 -54.32
C LEU A 370 -2.00 -47.61 -54.71
N GLY A 371 -1.05 -47.13 -53.93
CA GLY A 371 0.39 -47.28 -54.12
C GLY A 371 1.15 -45.99 -53.87
N SER A 372 2.45 -46.09 -53.59
CA SER A 372 3.30 -44.89 -53.44
C SER A 372 3.26 -44.05 -54.71
N GLN A 373 2.99 -42.75 -54.59
CA GLN A 373 2.89 -41.80 -55.71
C GLN A 373 1.85 -42.18 -56.77
N ALA A 374 0.91 -43.08 -56.46
CA ALA A 374 -0.23 -43.35 -57.34
C ALA A 374 -1.09 -42.08 -57.43
N LYS A 375 -1.55 -41.74 -58.64
CA LYS A 375 -2.26 -40.48 -58.88
C LYS A 375 -3.53 -40.68 -59.70
N VAL A 376 -4.65 -40.17 -59.20
CA VAL A 376 -5.91 -40.12 -59.95
C VAL A 376 -6.26 -38.66 -60.23
N THR A 377 -6.48 -38.34 -61.50
CA THR A 377 -6.84 -36.98 -61.95
C THR A 377 -8.16 -36.93 -62.70
N GLN A 378 -8.90 -38.04 -62.77
CA GLN A 378 -10.22 -38.12 -63.39
C GLN A 378 -11.20 -38.78 -62.44
N SER A 379 -12.46 -38.33 -62.48
CA SER A 379 -13.50 -38.93 -61.65
C SER A 379 -13.72 -40.41 -62.00
N GLY A 380 -13.91 -41.24 -60.97
CA GLY A 380 -14.05 -42.71 -61.11
C GLY A 380 -12.77 -43.45 -61.52
N GLY A 381 -11.64 -42.74 -61.70
CA GLY A 381 -10.37 -43.37 -62.08
C GLY A 381 -9.73 -44.18 -60.96
N VAL A 382 -9.04 -45.27 -61.31
CA VAL A 382 -8.33 -46.13 -60.36
C VAL A 382 -6.86 -46.24 -60.76
N ALA A 383 -5.95 -45.71 -59.95
CA ALA A 383 -4.51 -45.87 -60.13
C ALA A 383 -4.00 -46.97 -59.18
N LEU A 384 -3.59 -48.10 -59.75
CA LEU A 384 -3.15 -49.29 -59.00
C LEU A 384 -1.66 -49.53 -59.16
N GLY A 385 -0.92 -49.48 -58.06
CA GLY A 385 0.53 -49.68 -57.99
C GLY A 385 1.32 -48.37 -57.92
N SER A 386 2.59 -48.50 -57.53
CA SER A 386 3.50 -47.36 -57.33
C SER A 386 3.69 -46.54 -58.61
N GLY A 387 3.49 -45.23 -58.55
CA GLY A 387 3.65 -44.31 -59.68
C GLY A 387 2.62 -44.48 -60.81
N SER A 388 1.57 -45.29 -60.62
CA SER A 388 0.49 -45.41 -61.60
C SER A 388 -0.32 -44.11 -61.68
N VAL A 389 -0.79 -43.75 -62.88
CA VAL A 389 -1.56 -42.53 -63.12
C VAL A 389 -2.85 -42.86 -63.86
N ALA A 390 -4.00 -42.59 -63.24
CA ALA A 390 -5.32 -42.70 -63.85
C ALA A 390 -5.79 -41.32 -64.31
N ASN A 391 -5.52 -41.01 -65.57
CA ASN A 391 -5.83 -39.72 -66.22
C ASN A 391 -6.81 -39.83 -67.41
N THR A 392 -7.37 -41.02 -67.64
CA THR A 392 -8.33 -41.28 -68.72
C THR A 392 -9.76 -41.23 -68.17
N ALA A 393 -10.54 -40.25 -68.64
CA ALA A 393 -11.92 -40.04 -68.20
C ALA A 393 -12.89 -41.11 -68.75
N ALA A 394 -14.09 -41.15 -68.17
CA ALA A 394 -15.22 -41.91 -68.68
C ALA A 394 -15.57 -41.55 -70.13
N GLY A 395 -16.26 -42.46 -70.83
CA GLY A 395 -16.79 -42.21 -72.17
C GLY A 395 -15.74 -42.26 -73.29
N LYS A 396 -14.56 -42.83 -73.05
CA LYS A 396 -13.58 -43.10 -74.11
C LYS A 396 -13.97 -44.34 -74.90
N GLU A 397 -14.00 -44.21 -76.22
CA GLU A 397 -14.24 -45.34 -77.11
C GLU A 397 -13.02 -46.27 -77.17
N GLY A 398 -13.28 -47.58 -77.26
CA GLY A 398 -12.25 -48.56 -77.56
C GLY A 398 -11.73 -48.42 -79.01
N TYR A 399 -10.63 -49.10 -79.32
CA TYR A 399 -10.08 -49.13 -80.67
C TYR A 399 -11.03 -49.86 -81.62
N ILE A 400 -11.48 -49.18 -82.68
CA ILE A 400 -12.26 -49.77 -83.78
C ILE A 400 -11.35 -49.87 -85.02
N PRO A 401 -11.03 -51.08 -85.51
CA PRO A 401 -10.26 -51.24 -86.74
C PRO A 401 -10.94 -50.55 -87.94
N VAL A 402 -10.16 -49.93 -88.82
CA VAL A 402 -10.69 -49.24 -90.02
C VAL A 402 -11.41 -50.19 -90.99
N THR A 403 -11.17 -51.49 -90.87
CA THR A 403 -11.80 -52.55 -91.67
C THR A 403 -13.03 -53.18 -90.98
N ALA A 404 -13.40 -52.72 -89.78
CA ALA A 404 -14.54 -53.27 -89.06
C ALA A 404 -15.85 -53.00 -89.80
N THR A 405 -16.74 -53.99 -89.85
CA THR A 405 -18.10 -53.78 -90.35
C THR A 405 -18.89 -52.88 -89.40
N GLN A 406 -20.01 -52.34 -89.87
CA GLN A 406 -20.88 -51.53 -89.03
C GLN A 406 -21.34 -52.28 -87.77
N GLN A 407 -21.72 -53.55 -87.91
CA GLN A 407 -22.13 -54.40 -86.79
C GLN A 407 -20.99 -54.62 -85.78
N GLN A 408 -19.75 -54.80 -86.25
CA GLN A 408 -18.58 -54.94 -85.37
C GLN A 408 -18.26 -53.65 -84.62
N ALA A 409 -18.34 -52.51 -85.32
CA ALA A 409 -18.16 -51.21 -84.69
C ALA A 409 -19.24 -50.94 -83.63
N GLU A 410 -20.50 -51.30 -83.89
CA GLU A 410 -21.60 -51.21 -82.92
C GLU A 410 -21.36 -52.10 -81.70
N ALA A 411 -20.90 -53.34 -81.88
CA ALA A 411 -20.55 -54.23 -80.77
C ALA A 411 -19.41 -53.66 -79.89
N ILE A 412 -18.38 -53.06 -80.51
CA ILE A 412 -17.29 -52.40 -79.76
C ILE A 412 -17.81 -51.15 -79.03
N ARG A 413 -18.71 -50.37 -79.64
CA ARG A 413 -19.31 -49.21 -78.97
C ARG A 413 -20.22 -49.60 -77.82
N ALA A 414 -20.83 -50.79 -77.86
CA ALA A 414 -21.65 -51.30 -76.77
C ALA A 414 -20.84 -51.52 -75.47
N THR A 415 -19.52 -51.69 -75.57
CA THR A 415 -18.61 -51.85 -74.42
C THR A 415 -17.81 -50.59 -74.08
N LYS A 416 -18.26 -49.42 -74.55
CA LYS A 416 -17.67 -48.11 -74.24
C LYS A 416 -17.61 -47.87 -72.72
N SER A 417 -16.49 -47.34 -72.24
CA SER A 417 -16.31 -47.08 -70.80
C SER A 417 -17.36 -46.07 -70.29
N THR A 418 -17.98 -46.39 -69.17
CA THR A 418 -18.93 -45.52 -68.45
C THR A 418 -18.28 -44.78 -67.29
N GLU A 419 -17.11 -45.25 -66.82
CA GLU A 419 -16.35 -44.73 -65.69
C GLU A 419 -14.88 -44.46 -66.07
N GLY A 420 -14.17 -43.72 -65.22
CA GLY A 420 -12.74 -43.47 -65.37
C GLY A 420 -11.91 -44.76 -65.46
N ALA A 421 -10.79 -44.71 -66.18
CA ALA A 421 -10.01 -45.92 -66.43
C ALA A 421 -9.29 -46.44 -65.18
N VAL A 422 -9.13 -47.77 -65.12
CA VAL A 422 -8.17 -48.43 -64.23
C VAL A 422 -6.79 -48.42 -64.89
N SER A 423 -5.84 -47.72 -64.27
CA SER A 423 -4.46 -47.63 -64.73
C SER A 423 -3.53 -48.40 -63.80
N VAL A 424 -2.73 -49.31 -64.38
CA VAL A 424 -1.69 -50.07 -63.68
C VAL A 424 -0.28 -49.51 -63.97
N GLY A 425 -0.17 -48.29 -64.50
CA GLY A 425 1.10 -47.67 -64.87
C GLY A 425 0.98 -46.20 -65.25
N ASP A 426 2.02 -45.68 -65.90
CA ASP A 426 2.07 -44.32 -66.44
C ASP A 426 2.78 -44.38 -67.80
N ALA A 427 1.97 -44.46 -68.86
CA ALA A 427 2.47 -44.56 -70.23
C ALA A 427 3.32 -43.35 -70.64
N SER A 428 3.03 -42.16 -70.08
CA SER A 428 3.80 -40.93 -70.36
C SER A 428 5.24 -41.01 -69.82
N LYS A 429 5.47 -41.87 -68.82
CA LYS A 429 6.78 -42.14 -68.20
C LYS A 429 7.32 -43.54 -68.54
N GLY A 430 6.67 -44.26 -69.45
CA GLY A 430 7.07 -45.62 -69.82
C GLY A 430 6.90 -46.67 -68.72
N VAL A 431 6.05 -46.41 -67.71
CA VAL A 431 5.78 -47.37 -66.62
C VAL A 431 4.63 -48.28 -67.05
N TYR A 432 4.93 -49.56 -67.27
CA TYR A 432 3.96 -50.59 -67.63
C TYR A 432 4.05 -51.79 -66.69
N ARG A 433 2.96 -52.53 -66.54
CA ARG A 433 2.91 -53.75 -65.71
C ARG A 433 2.26 -54.89 -66.47
N GLN A 434 2.71 -56.10 -66.20
CA GLN A 434 2.00 -57.30 -66.63
C GLN A 434 0.85 -57.58 -65.67
N ILE A 435 -0.32 -57.92 -66.23
CA ILE A 435 -1.46 -58.42 -65.46
C ILE A 435 -1.46 -59.93 -65.63
N THR A 436 -1.07 -60.66 -64.57
CA THR A 436 -0.95 -62.13 -64.57
C THR A 436 -2.10 -62.78 -63.80
N GLY A 437 -2.30 -64.08 -63.96
CA GLY A 437 -3.43 -64.79 -63.33
C GLY A 437 -4.80 -64.50 -63.96
N VAL A 438 -4.83 -63.88 -65.14
CA VAL A 438 -6.07 -63.59 -65.89
C VAL A 438 -6.60 -64.88 -66.50
N ALA A 439 -7.76 -65.33 -66.03
CA ALA A 439 -8.50 -66.45 -66.62
C ALA A 439 -8.91 -66.12 -68.07
N ALA A 440 -9.26 -67.15 -68.85
CA ALA A 440 -9.74 -66.92 -70.21
C ALA A 440 -11.08 -66.17 -70.17
N GLY A 441 -11.17 -65.06 -70.92
CA GLY A 441 -12.39 -64.27 -70.99
C GLY A 441 -13.55 -65.05 -71.60
N THR A 442 -14.76 -64.85 -71.07
CA THR A 442 -16.00 -65.50 -71.51
C THR A 442 -16.96 -64.50 -72.14
N ALA A 443 -17.11 -63.30 -71.56
CA ALA A 443 -17.93 -62.21 -72.09
C ALA A 443 -17.10 -61.22 -72.93
N ASP A 444 -17.78 -60.41 -73.76
CA ASP A 444 -17.13 -59.42 -74.64
C ASP A 444 -16.35 -58.32 -73.89
N THR A 445 -16.66 -58.13 -72.60
CA THR A 445 -15.98 -57.16 -71.72
C THR A 445 -14.83 -57.76 -70.90
N ASP A 446 -14.58 -59.07 -71.03
CA ASP A 446 -13.52 -59.73 -70.28
C ASP A 446 -12.15 -59.49 -70.93
N ALA A 447 -11.11 -59.46 -70.10
CA ALA A 447 -9.74 -59.43 -70.60
C ALA A 447 -9.38 -60.74 -71.31
N VAL A 448 -8.79 -60.64 -72.50
CA VAL A 448 -8.27 -61.80 -73.23
C VAL A 448 -6.89 -62.17 -72.69
N ASN A 449 -6.69 -63.42 -72.31
CA ASN A 449 -5.38 -63.89 -71.86
C ASN A 449 -4.50 -64.42 -73.02
N VAL A 450 -3.22 -64.64 -72.74
CA VAL A 450 -2.24 -65.08 -73.76
C VAL A 450 -2.56 -66.48 -74.32
N ALA A 451 -3.25 -67.34 -73.55
CA ALA A 451 -3.63 -68.67 -74.03
C ALA A 451 -4.71 -68.60 -75.12
N GLN A 452 -5.71 -67.74 -74.95
CA GLN A 452 -6.72 -67.47 -75.98
C GLN A 452 -6.07 -66.91 -77.26
N LEU A 453 -5.14 -65.96 -77.11
CA LEU A 453 -4.40 -65.40 -78.25
C LEU A 453 -3.54 -66.45 -78.97
N LYS A 454 -2.87 -67.34 -78.23
CA LYS A 454 -2.16 -68.49 -78.82
C LYS A 454 -3.11 -69.46 -79.52
N GLY A 455 -4.32 -69.64 -79.00
CA GLY A 455 -5.39 -70.39 -79.65
C GLY A 455 -5.73 -69.82 -81.03
N VAL A 456 -5.89 -68.50 -81.13
CA VAL A 456 -6.09 -67.80 -82.42
C VAL A 456 -4.88 -68.00 -83.34
N ASN A 457 -3.65 -67.88 -82.82
CA ASN A 457 -2.43 -68.12 -83.60
C ASN A 457 -2.34 -69.56 -84.15
N ASN A 458 -2.81 -70.55 -83.40
CA ASN A 458 -2.90 -71.94 -83.86
C ASN A 458 -3.91 -72.11 -85.00
N GLN A 459 -5.05 -71.39 -84.96
CA GLN A 459 -6.00 -71.37 -86.07
C GLN A 459 -5.39 -70.77 -87.34
N ILE A 460 -4.64 -69.67 -87.23
CA ILE A 460 -3.90 -69.08 -88.36
C ILE A 460 -2.90 -70.08 -88.94
N THR A 461 -2.20 -70.83 -88.08
CA THR A 461 -1.27 -71.87 -88.52
C THR A 461 -1.98 -72.99 -89.29
N ASN A 462 -3.18 -73.40 -88.86
CA ASN A 462 -3.99 -74.38 -89.59
C ASN A 462 -4.45 -73.83 -90.94
N ILE A 463 -4.89 -72.58 -91.00
CA ILE A 463 -5.24 -71.90 -92.26
C ILE A 463 -4.04 -71.94 -93.22
N ASN A 464 -2.83 -71.63 -92.76
CA ASN A 464 -1.63 -71.70 -93.60
C ASN A 464 -1.36 -73.13 -94.13
N LYS A 465 -1.59 -74.17 -93.32
CA LYS A 465 -1.51 -75.56 -93.78
C LYS A 465 -2.55 -75.87 -94.86
N TYR A 466 -3.80 -75.44 -94.66
CA TYR A 466 -4.85 -75.63 -95.67
C TYR A 466 -4.51 -74.91 -96.97
N VAL A 467 -4.04 -73.66 -96.89
CA VAL A 467 -3.60 -72.89 -98.06
C VAL A 467 -2.46 -73.61 -98.79
N ASN A 468 -1.46 -74.12 -98.09
CA ASN A 468 -0.36 -74.87 -98.70
C ASN A 468 -0.84 -76.18 -99.35
N GLN A 469 -1.75 -76.91 -98.70
CA GLN A 469 -2.33 -78.13 -99.29
C GLN A 469 -3.16 -77.82 -100.54
N VAL A 470 -3.93 -76.73 -100.52
CA VAL A 470 -4.65 -76.25 -101.70
C VAL A 470 -3.66 -75.92 -102.81
N ASN A 471 -2.58 -75.21 -102.48
CA ASN A 471 -1.51 -74.89 -103.43
C ASN A 471 -0.88 -76.16 -104.05
N ASP A 472 -0.55 -77.18 -103.24
CA ASP A 472 -0.03 -78.46 -103.73
C ASP A 472 -1.04 -79.24 -104.58
N ARG A 473 -2.32 -79.21 -104.20
CA ARG A 473 -3.41 -79.83 -104.98
C ARG A 473 -3.53 -79.14 -106.34
N VAL A 474 -3.50 -77.82 -106.38
CA VAL A 474 -3.52 -77.05 -107.63
C VAL A 474 -2.34 -77.47 -108.50
N GLN A 475 -1.12 -77.52 -107.96
CA GLN A 475 0.06 -77.96 -108.72
C GLN A 475 -0.01 -79.42 -109.18
N ARG A 476 -0.57 -80.34 -108.36
CA ARG A 476 -0.77 -81.75 -108.77
C ARG A 476 -1.82 -81.86 -109.86
N THR A 477 -2.92 -81.12 -109.76
CA THR A 477 -3.97 -81.08 -110.78
C THR A 477 -3.40 -80.54 -112.09
N GLU A 478 -2.64 -79.44 -112.05
CA GLU A 478 -1.94 -78.92 -113.22
C GLU A 478 -1.02 -79.98 -113.84
N ARG A 479 -0.17 -80.63 -113.04
CA ARG A 479 0.71 -81.71 -113.50
C ARG A 479 -0.05 -82.89 -114.12
N ARG A 480 -1.13 -83.35 -113.50
CA ARG A 480 -1.96 -84.45 -114.01
C ARG A 480 -2.66 -84.08 -115.30
N ALA A 481 -3.20 -82.86 -115.38
CA ALA A 481 -3.80 -82.33 -116.60
C ALA A 481 -2.76 -82.30 -117.73
N TYR A 482 -1.58 -81.71 -117.49
CA TYR A 482 -0.51 -81.64 -118.48
C TYR A 482 0.02 -83.03 -118.87
N SER A 483 0.17 -83.95 -117.90
CA SER A 483 0.57 -85.34 -118.15
C SER A 483 -0.47 -86.10 -118.98
N GLY A 484 -1.76 -85.95 -118.67
CA GLY A 484 -2.86 -86.53 -119.43
C GLY A 484 -2.85 -86.10 -120.90
N THR A 485 -2.59 -84.82 -121.17
CA THR A 485 -2.43 -84.32 -122.54
C THR A 485 -1.21 -84.94 -123.23
N ALA A 486 -0.06 -85.05 -122.54
CA ALA A 486 1.14 -85.70 -123.09
C ALA A 486 0.93 -87.20 -123.38
N LEU A 487 0.24 -87.92 -122.49
CA LEU A 487 -0.13 -89.34 -122.62
C LEU A 487 -1.02 -89.58 -123.85
N ALA A 488 -2.03 -88.71 -124.03
CA ALA A 488 -2.91 -88.77 -125.19
C ALA A 488 -2.13 -88.53 -126.49
N MET A 489 -1.22 -87.55 -126.49
CA MET A 489 -0.34 -87.29 -127.65
C MET A 489 0.61 -88.46 -127.95
N ALA A 490 1.13 -89.15 -126.93
CA ALA A 490 1.99 -90.32 -127.12
C ALA A 490 1.23 -91.51 -127.71
N LEU A 491 -0.02 -91.74 -127.29
CA LEU A 491 -0.88 -92.78 -127.86
C LEU A 491 -1.31 -92.47 -129.29
N SER A 492 -1.64 -91.21 -129.60
CA SER A 492 -2.00 -90.80 -130.96
C SER A 492 -0.79 -90.75 -131.90
N GLY A 493 0.40 -90.45 -131.37
CA GLY A 493 1.65 -90.37 -132.13
C GLY A 493 2.31 -91.71 -132.41
N ALA A 494 1.84 -92.80 -131.80
CA ALA A 494 2.34 -94.15 -132.05
C ALA A 494 1.77 -94.67 -133.39
N TYR A 495 2.57 -94.59 -134.44
CA TYR A 495 2.19 -95.06 -135.77
C TYR A 495 1.89 -96.56 -135.76
N LEU A 496 0.71 -96.93 -136.27
CA LEU A 496 0.30 -98.31 -136.48
C LEU A 496 0.01 -98.55 -137.96
N PRO A 497 0.68 -99.50 -138.62
CA PRO A 497 0.39 -99.81 -140.02
C PRO A 497 -1.01 -100.41 -140.17
N SER A 498 -1.55 -100.36 -141.39
CA SER A 498 -2.75 -101.12 -141.74
C SER A 498 -2.45 -102.63 -141.65
N LEU A 499 -3.37 -103.40 -141.10
CA LEU A 499 -3.23 -104.85 -140.86
C LEU A 499 -4.12 -105.66 -141.80
N ASN A 500 -3.60 -106.78 -142.29
CA ASN A 500 -4.35 -107.81 -143.02
C ASN A 500 -4.93 -108.86 -142.06
N ALA A 501 -5.71 -109.81 -142.59
CA ALA A 501 -6.38 -110.84 -141.79
C ALA A 501 -5.38 -111.71 -141.01
N GLY A 502 -5.59 -111.82 -139.69
CA GLY A 502 -4.70 -112.55 -138.78
C GLY A 502 -3.44 -111.80 -138.35
N GLU A 503 -3.15 -110.61 -138.90
CA GLU A 503 -1.95 -109.84 -138.55
C GLU A 503 -2.11 -109.04 -137.25
N GLN A 504 -0.96 -108.74 -136.63
CA GLN A 504 -0.83 -108.01 -135.38
C GLN A 504 0.31 -106.98 -135.52
N ALA A 505 0.13 -105.77 -134.99
CA ALA A 505 1.18 -104.74 -134.95
C ALA A 505 1.28 -104.09 -133.58
N VAL A 506 2.50 -103.64 -133.28
CA VAL A 506 2.82 -102.80 -132.13
C VAL A 506 3.45 -101.50 -132.63
N GLY A 507 2.91 -100.36 -132.20
CA GLY A 507 3.43 -99.03 -132.49
C GLY A 507 3.86 -98.34 -131.21
N VAL A 508 4.97 -97.60 -131.25
CA VAL A 508 5.49 -96.83 -130.11
C VAL A 508 5.54 -95.36 -130.46
N GLY A 509 5.08 -94.48 -129.57
CA GLY A 509 5.01 -93.03 -129.76
C GLY A 509 5.45 -92.25 -128.54
N VAL A 510 5.89 -91.01 -128.76
CA VAL A 510 6.33 -90.07 -127.71
C VAL A 510 5.50 -88.79 -127.83
N GLY A 511 5.01 -88.27 -126.71
CA GLY A 511 4.25 -87.01 -126.65
C GLY A 511 4.80 -86.08 -125.58
N THR A 512 4.82 -84.76 -125.82
CA THR A 512 5.31 -83.77 -124.85
C THR A 512 4.39 -82.54 -124.76
N TYR A 513 4.11 -82.05 -123.54
CA TYR A 513 3.28 -80.85 -123.29
C TYR A 513 3.73 -80.09 -122.05
N ARG A 514 3.99 -78.78 -122.16
CA ARG A 514 4.40 -77.89 -121.04
C ARG A 514 5.47 -78.50 -120.12
N GLY A 515 6.46 -79.17 -120.71
CA GLY A 515 7.59 -79.79 -120.00
C GLY A 515 7.36 -81.22 -119.50
N TYR A 516 6.18 -81.81 -119.73
CA TYR A 516 5.88 -83.21 -119.40
C TYR A 516 5.98 -84.09 -120.65
N THR A 517 6.69 -85.20 -120.56
CA THR A 517 6.90 -86.15 -121.67
C THR A 517 6.31 -87.51 -121.31
N ALA A 518 5.64 -88.14 -122.27
CA ALA A 518 5.06 -89.48 -122.17
C ALA A 518 5.53 -90.37 -123.31
N VAL A 519 5.57 -91.67 -123.04
CA VAL A 519 5.77 -92.73 -124.03
C VAL A 519 4.55 -93.64 -124.04
N GLY A 520 4.12 -94.05 -125.23
CA GLY A 520 2.98 -94.93 -125.41
C GLY A 520 3.29 -96.07 -126.36
N ALA A 521 2.72 -97.24 -126.08
CA ALA A 521 2.73 -98.38 -126.97
C ALA A 521 1.28 -98.76 -127.28
N ASN A 522 0.96 -98.91 -128.56
CA ASN A 522 -0.33 -99.41 -129.01
C ASN A 522 -0.14 -100.77 -129.65
N TYR A 523 -1.04 -101.69 -129.35
CA TYR A 523 -1.19 -102.98 -130.00
C TYR A 523 -2.49 -102.97 -130.81
N LYS A 524 -2.45 -103.57 -131.99
CA LYS A 524 -3.62 -103.76 -132.84
C LYS A 524 -3.57 -105.14 -133.47
N ALA A 525 -4.71 -105.82 -133.56
CA ALA A 525 -4.85 -107.11 -134.20
C ALA A 525 -6.12 -107.18 -135.05
N MET A 526 -6.06 -107.95 -136.13
CA MET A 526 -7.19 -108.21 -137.02
C MET A 526 -7.61 -109.68 -136.91
N SER A 527 -8.91 -109.93 -136.81
CA SER A 527 -9.48 -111.29 -136.88
C SER A 527 -9.06 -112.03 -138.16
N ASN A 528 -9.07 -113.36 -138.11
CA ASN A 528 -8.69 -114.21 -139.25
C ASN A 528 -9.57 -114.01 -140.50
N SER A 529 -10.77 -113.44 -140.34
CA SER A 529 -11.65 -113.06 -141.45
C SER A 529 -11.42 -111.63 -141.97
N GLY A 530 -10.57 -110.83 -141.30
CA GLY A 530 -10.27 -109.46 -141.68
C GLY A 530 -11.39 -108.44 -141.42
N ASN A 531 -12.51 -108.84 -140.80
CA ASN A 531 -13.70 -108.00 -140.66
C ASN A 531 -13.80 -107.28 -139.30
N ILE A 532 -13.13 -107.83 -138.29
CA ILE A 532 -13.07 -107.24 -136.94
C ILE A 532 -11.61 -106.95 -136.62
N GLY A 533 -11.32 -105.69 -136.30
CA GLY A 533 -10.05 -105.25 -135.74
C GLY A 533 -10.25 -104.77 -134.32
N TRP A 534 -9.31 -105.08 -133.45
CA TRP A 534 -9.29 -104.51 -132.11
C TRP A 534 -7.89 -103.97 -131.82
N GLY A 535 -7.84 -102.95 -130.98
CA GLY A 535 -6.59 -102.38 -130.54
C GLY A 535 -6.69 -101.91 -129.12
N ALA A 536 -5.56 -101.95 -128.44
CA ALA A 536 -5.41 -101.43 -127.10
C ALA A 536 -4.05 -100.75 -127.00
N GLY A 537 -4.00 -99.62 -126.32
CA GLY A 537 -2.78 -98.89 -126.07
C GLY A 537 -2.63 -98.57 -124.60
N VAL A 538 -1.37 -98.44 -124.22
CA VAL A 538 -0.94 -97.99 -122.91
C VAL A 538 0.06 -96.88 -123.10
N SER A 539 -0.07 -95.79 -122.34
CA SER A 539 0.96 -94.77 -122.26
C SER A 539 1.28 -94.42 -120.82
N THR A 540 2.49 -93.93 -120.61
CA THR A 540 2.98 -93.53 -119.29
C THR A 540 3.91 -92.33 -119.38
N THR A 541 3.82 -91.44 -118.39
CA THR A 541 4.83 -90.40 -118.11
C THR A 541 5.88 -90.87 -117.10
N GLY A 542 5.80 -92.14 -116.69
CA GLY A 542 6.53 -92.71 -115.55
C GLY A 542 5.84 -92.50 -114.20
N LYS A 543 4.90 -91.54 -114.09
CA LYS A 543 4.12 -91.28 -112.86
C LYS A 543 2.62 -91.45 -113.02
N GLU A 544 2.09 -91.23 -114.21
CA GLU A 544 0.68 -91.43 -114.56
C GLU A 544 0.60 -92.38 -115.75
N VAL A 545 -0.45 -93.21 -115.81
CA VAL A 545 -0.66 -94.21 -116.87
C VAL A 545 -2.04 -94.02 -117.47
N GLY A 546 -2.11 -94.02 -118.80
CA GLY A 546 -3.35 -94.01 -119.56
C GLY A 546 -3.51 -95.28 -120.37
N PHE A 547 -4.75 -95.73 -120.53
CA PHE A 547 -5.09 -96.84 -121.40
C PHE A 547 -6.19 -96.42 -122.36
N ASN A 548 -6.14 -96.91 -123.58
CA ASN A 548 -7.25 -96.85 -124.51
C ASN A 548 -7.47 -98.24 -125.11
N ALA A 549 -8.71 -98.53 -125.46
CA ALA A 549 -9.05 -99.70 -126.24
C ALA A 549 -10.17 -99.32 -127.21
N GLY A 550 -10.15 -99.92 -128.39
CA GLY A 550 -11.15 -99.69 -129.42
C GLY A 550 -11.33 -100.94 -130.25
N VAL A 551 -12.57 -101.19 -130.65
CA VAL A 551 -12.92 -102.19 -131.65
C VAL A 551 -13.41 -101.45 -132.88
N GLY A 552 -12.92 -101.85 -134.04
CA GLY A 552 -13.33 -101.35 -135.33
C GLY A 552 -13.88 -102.48 -136.17
N PHE A 553 -15.00 -102.23 -136.83
CA PHE A 553 -15.59 -103.16 -137.78
C PHE A 553 -15.26 -102.64 -139.18
N LYS A 554 -14.75 -103.53 -140.02
CA LYS A 554 -14.46 -103.25 -141.42
C LYS A 554 -15.42 -104.09 -142.26
N TRP A 555 -16.23 -103.42 -143.07
CA TRP A 555 -17.10 -104.06 -144.05
C TRP A 555 -16.77 -103.52 -145.43
N GLY A 556 -16.82 -104.39 -146.43
CA GLY A 556 -16.79 -104.03 -147.84
C GLY A 556 -18.05 -104.53 -148.51
N HIS A 557 -18.59 -103.76 -149.44
CA HIS A 557 -19.33 -104.34 -150.56
C HIS A 557 -18.30 -104.73 -151.61
N ASN A 558 -18.45 -105.92 -152.21
CA ASN A 558 -17.72 -106.27 -153.42
C ASN A 558 -18.01 -105.26 -154.54
#